data_AF-A0A6J4Y1G4-F1
#
_entry.id   AF-A0A6J4Y1G4-F1
#
_cell.length_a   1.000
_cell.length_b   1.000
_cell.length_c   1.000
_cell.angle_alpha   90.00
_cell.angle_beta   90.00
_cell.angle_gamma   90.00
#
_symmetry.space_group_name_H-M   'P 1'
#
loop_
_entity.id
_entity.type
_entity.pdbx_description
1 polymer ?
#
loop_
_entity_poly.entity_id
_entity_poly.type
_entity_poly.pdbx_seq_one_letter_code
_entity_poly.pdbx_strand_id
1 'polypeptide(L)'
;MMIEGIDLTLGVEEEYQIINPETRDLDSYVRQFLEDGGQFTPDNSLKPELMQSQIEAGSSVCSNVHDVRSEIIRMRRQVRNLAAEHGMAIASAGTHPFADWSKQTFSAGERYARFLNDMAGVADQLLIFGLHIHVGFGKDPENRDLLIEIGSQLRYFLPHILAVSTSSPFWQGRNTGLKS
;
A
#
# COMPACT_ATOMS: atom_id res chain seq x y z
N MET A 1 -13.43 17.78 7.20
CA MET A 1 -14.57 17.07 7.84
C MET A 1 -14.54 17.41 9.32
N MET A 2 -15.65 17.65 10.03
CA MET A 2 -15.61 18.05 11.45
C MET A 2 -16.25 17.03 12.39
N ILE A 3 -15.57 16.72 13.51
CA ILE A 3 -16.11 15.95 14.65
C ILE A 3 -15.79 16.73 15.91
N GLU A 4 -16.79 17.03 16.75
CA GLU A 4 -16.61 17.78 18.01
C GLU A 4 -15.85 19.12 17.86
N GLY A 5 -15.99 19.77 16.71
CA GLY A 5 -15.28 21.03 16.40
C GLY A 5 -13.84 20.86 15.92
N ILE A 6 -13.38 19.62 15.73
CA ILE A 6 -12.05 19.29 15.23
C ILE A 6 -12.10 19.08 13.72
N ASP A 7 -11.29 19.84 12.99
CA ASP A 7 -11.07 19.63 11.56
C ASP A 7 -10.20 18.39 11.32
N LEU A 8 -10.84 17.34 10.81
CA LEU A 8 -10.19 16.12 10.40
C LEU A 8 -9.70 16.20 8.95
N THR A 9 -8.50 15.67 8.75
CA THR A 9 -7.89 15.46 7.43
C THR A 9 -7.74 13.97 7.13
N LEU A 10 -7.55 13.65 5.85
CA LEU A 10 -7.40 12.29 5.35
C LEU A 10 -6.11 12.16 4.53
N GLY A 11 -5.48 10.99 4.60
CA GLY A 11 -4.42 10.56 3.69
C GLY A 11 -4.64 9.10 3.31
N VAL A 12 -4.25 8.72 2.10
CA VAL A 12 -4.37 7.33 1.63
C VAL A 12 -3.05 6.88 1.03
N GLU A 13 -2.64 5.66 1.35
CA GLU A 13 -1.54 4.96 0.69
C GLU A 13 -2.08 3.68 0.05
N GLU A 14 -1.75 3.44 -1.22
CA GLU A 14 -2.08 2.21 -1.95
C GLU A 14 -0.81 1.52 -2.41
N GLU A 15 -0.70 0.23 -2.14
CA GLU A 15 0.38 -0.62 -2.61
C GLU A 15 -0.05 -1.41 -3.84
N TYR A 16 0.78 -1.37 -4.89
CA TYR A 16 0.48 -1.97 -6.18
C TYR A 16 1.43 -3.10 -6.53
N GLN A 17 0.86 -4.16 -7.07
CA GLN A 17 1.57 -5.29 -7.67
C GLN A 17 2.07 -4.89 -9.06
N ILE A 18 3.36 -5.07 -9.36
CA ILE A 18 3.92 -4.92 -10.71
C ILE A 18 3.91 -6.27 -11.42
N ILE A 19 3.15 -6.36 -12.51
CA ILE A 19 2.81 -7.61 -13.18
C ILE A 19 3.32 -7.61 -14.61
N ASN A 20 4.01 -8.68 -14.98
CA ASN A 20 4.33 -8.97 -16.37
C ASN A 20 3.06 -9.42 -17.12
N PRO A 21 2.59 -8.73 -18.18
CA PRO A 21 1.32 -9.07 -18.83
C PRO A 21 1.28 -10.45 -19.52
N GLU A 22 2.44 -10.99 -19.91
CA GLU A 22 2.54 -12.28 -20.60
C GLU A 22 2.47 -13.44 -19.60
N THR A 23 3.32 -13.40 -18.56
CA THR A 23 3.38 -14.47 -17.54
C THR A 23 2.29 -14.34 -16.49
N ARG A 24 1.78 -13.11 -16.30
CA ARG A 24 0.88 -12.69 -15.22
C ARG A 24 1.48 -12.82 -13.82
N ASP A 25 2.79 -13.04 -13.73
CA ASP A 25 3.50 -13.10 -12.44
C ASP A 25 4.05 -11.72 -12.06
N LEU A 26 4.48 -11.60 -10.81
CA LEU A 26 5.15 -10.41 -10.32
C LEU A 26 6.54 -10.24 -10.96
N ASP A 27 6.91 -8.99 -11.24
CA ASP A 27 8.22 -8.63 -11.77
C ASP A 27 8.96 -7.68 -10.81
N SER A 28 10.26 -7.87 -10.61
CA SER A 28 11.10 -7.12 -9.65
C SER A 28 11.66 -5.83 -10.29
N TYR A 29 10.78 -5.03 -10.89
CA TYR A 29 11.15 -3.95 -11.81
C TYR A 29 11.49 -2.61 -11.13
N VAL A 30 11.08 -2.40 -9.88
CA VAL A 30 11.13 -1.08 -9.21
C VAL A 30 12.54 -0.50 -9.11
N ARG A 31 13.57 -1.36 -9.03
CA ARG A 31 14.96 -0.92 -9.02
C ARG A 31 15.44 -0.43 -10.39
N GLN A 32 15.09 -1.11 -11.48
CA GLN A 32 15.47 -0.67 -12.84
C GLN A 32 14.86 0.70 -13.16
N PHE A 33 13.59 0.91 -12.77
CA PHE A 33 12.93 2.21 -12.91
C PHE A 33 13.71 3.35 -12.22
N LEU A 34 14.13 3.13 -10.96
CA LEU A 34 14.92 4.08 -10.19
C LEU A 34 16.32 4.31 -10.78
N GLU A 35 16.96 3.24 -11.26
CA GLU A 35 18.30 3.27 -11.84
C GLU A 35 18.34 3.97 -13.20
N ASP A 36 17.25 3.91 -13.98
CA ASP A 36 17.08 4.59 -15.26
C ASP A 36 16.81 6.10 -15.12
N GLY A 37 16.95 6.66 -13.90
CA GLY A 37 16.73 8.07 -13.61
C GLY A 37 15.26 8.44 -13.46
N GLY A 38 14.38 7.44 -13.33
CA GLY A 38 12.99 7.63 -12.95
C GLY A 38 12.90 8.33 -11.62
N GLN A 39 12.49 9.60 -11.62
CA GLN A 39 12.11 10.27 -10.39
C GLN A 39 10.72 9.78 -10.02
N PHE A 40 10.63 9.05 -8.91
CA PHE A 40 9.40 9.11 -8.15
C PHE A 40 9.10 10.58 -7.91
N THR A 41 7.88 10.93 -8.25
CA THR A 41 7.37 12.29 -8.44
C THR A 41 7.96 13.36 -7.50
N PRO A 42 8.00 14.64 -7.94
CA PRO A 42 8.53 15.75 -7.12
C PRO A 42 7.91 15.90 -5.72
N ASP A 43 6.74 15.32 -5.50
CA ASP A 43 6.00 15.34 -4.24
C ASP A 43 6.25 14.12 -3.32
N ASN A 44 7.17 13.21 -3.68
CA ASN A 44 7.40 11.92 -2.99
C ASN A 44 6.13 11.04 -2.88
N SER A 45 5.15 11.23 -3.77
CA SER A 45 3.93 10.42 -3.76
C SER A 45 4.14 8.98 -4.21
N LEU A 46 5.31 8.62 -4.76
CA LEU A 46 5.66 7.23 -5.06
C LEU A 46 6.91 6.82 -4.27
N LYS A 47 6.91 5.61 -3.71
CA LYS A 47 8.05 5.08 -2.96
C LYS A 47 8.33 3.62 -3.32
N PRO A 48 9.61 3.20 -3.33
CA PRO A 48 9.97 1.80 -3.39
C PRO A 48 9.71 1.15 -2.02
N GLU A 49 9.14 -0.05 -2.04
CA GLU A 49 8.84 -0.84 -0.83
C GLU A 49 9.96 -1.88 -0.54
N LEU A 50 9.81 -2.67 0.53
CA LEU A 50 10.59 -3.85 0.90
C LEU A 50 10.72 -4.85 -0.25
N MET A 51 9.70 -5.03 -1.10
CA MET A 51 9.78 -5.89 -2.28
C MET A 51 9.89 -5.06 -3.57
N GLN A 52 10.80 -5.45 -4.47
CA GLN A 52 10.98 -4.75 -5.76
C GLN A 52 9.85 -4.98 -6.77
N SER A 53 8.88 -5.85 -6.44
CA SER A 53 7.66 -6.07 -7.20
C SER A 53 6.48 -5.22 -6.74
N GLN A 54 6.74 -4.24 -5.87
CA GLN A 54 5.74 -3.41 -5.23
C GLN A 54 6.05 -1.92 -5.35
N ILE A 55 5.03 -1.13 -5.70
CA ILE A 55 5.09 0.33 -5.65
C ILE A 55 4.05 0.83 -4.66
N GLU A 56 4.47 1.64 -3.69
CA GLU A 56 3.56 2.40 -2.83
C GLU A 56 3.26 3.76 -3.47
N ALA A 57 1.99 4.16 -3.51
CA ALA A 57 1.58 5.52 -3.82
C ALA A 57 0.82 6.17 -2.67
N GLY A 58 1.23 7.37 -2.26
CA GLY A 58 0.62 8.15 -1.17
C GLY A 58 -0.05 9.43 -1.65
N SER A 59 -1.24 9.72 -1.13
CA SER A 59 -1.99 10.92 -1.46
C SER A 59 -1.41 12.16 -0.78
N SER A 60 -1.74 13.33 -1.31
CA SER A 60 -1.67 14.57 -0.52
C SER A 60 -2.63 14.51 0.67
N VAL A 61 -2.44 15.41 1.64
CA VAL A 61 -3.40 15.58 2.75
C VAL A 61 -4.70 16.17 2.19
N CYS A 62 -5.80 15.45 2.41
CA CYS A 62 -7.13 15.74 1.89
C CYS A 62 -8.04 16.29 2.99
N SER A 63 -8.97 17.18 2.64
CA SER A 63 -9.92 17.76 3.61
C SER A 63 -11.23 16.97 3.72
N ASN A 64 -11.54 16.17 2.68
CA ASN A 64 -12.74 15.36 2.60
C ASN A 64 -12.57 14.18 1.61
N VAL A 65 -13.57 13.29 1.56
CA VAL A 65 -13.53 12.07 0.73
C VAL A 65 -13.55 12.30 -0.78
N HIS A 66 -14.04 13.46 -1.26
CA HIS A 66 -14.01 13.80 -2.69
C HIS A 66 -12.59 14.16 -3.13
N ASP A 67 -11.83 14.83 -2.27
CA ASP A 67 -10.41 15.09 -2.48
C ASP A 67 -9.65 13.76 -2.54
N VAL A 68 -9.89 12.86 -1.57
CA VAL A 68 -9.30 11.51 -1.54
C VAL A 68 -9.59 10.74 -2.82
N ARG A 69 -10.85 10.75 -3.29
CA ARG A 69 -11.24 10.09 -4.54
C ARG A 69 -10.44 10.63 -5.73
N SER A 70 -10.25 11.94 -5.78
CA SER A 70 -9.49 12.60 -6.86
C SER A 70 -8.01 12.20 -6.82
N GLU A 71 -7.43 12.15 -5.62
CA GLU A 71 -6.05 11.70 -5.42
C GLU A 71 -5.85 10.22 -5.77
N ILE A 72 -6.77 9.32 -5.38
CA ILE A 72 -6.71 7.90 -5.76
C ILE A 72 -6.71 7.74 -7.29
N ILE A 73 -7.58 8.48 -7.99
CA ILE A 73 -7.61 8.44 -9.46
C ILE A 73 -6.29 8.95 -10.05
N ARG A 74 -5.72 10.02 -9.50
CA ARG A 74 -4.43 10.57 -9.92
C ARG A 74 -3.31 9.54 -9.73
N MET A 75 -3.17 9.00 -8.53
CA MET A 75 -2.15 8.01 -8.16
C MET A 75 -2.23 6.76 -9.04
N ARG A 76 -3.42 6.15 -9.17
CA ARG A 76 -3.62 4.96 -10.01
C ARG A 76 -3.25 5.20 -11.47
N ARG A 77 -3.63 6.36 -12.04
CA ARG A 77 -3.26 6.72 -13.42
C ARG A 77 -1.76 6.85 -13.57
N GLN A 78 -1.11 7.47 -12.60
CA GLN A 78 0.31 7.68 -12.58
C GLN A 78 1.10 6.37 -12.52
N VAL A 79 0.81 5.51 -11.54
CA VAL A 79 1.48 4.20 -11.40
C VAL A 79 1.22 3.33 -12.63
N ARG A 80 -0.01 3.32 -13.15
CA ARG A 80 -0.35 2.57 -14.37
C ARG A 80 0.44 3.06 -15.59
N ASN A 81 0.49 4.37 -15.82
CA ASN A 81 1.20 4.93 -16.96
C ASN A 81 2.70 4.62 -16.86
N LEU A 82 3.27 4.74 -15.66
CA LEU A 82 4.65 4.40 -15.38
C LEU A 82 4.95 2.93 -15.69
N ALA A 83 4.13 2.00 -15.20
CA ALA A 83 4.30 0.59 -15.52
C ALA A 83 4.16 0.33 -17.03
N ALA A 84 3.20 0.97 -17.69
CA ALA A 84 2.93 0.79 -19.10
C ALA A 84 4.06 1.28 -20.02
N GLU A 85 4.80 2.33 -19.64
CA GLU A 85 5.99 2.80 -20.35
C GLU A 85 7.07 1.72 -20.49
N HIS A 86 7.05 0.73 -19.58
CA HIS A 86 7.97 -0.40 -19.56
C HIS A 86 7.28 -1.73 -19.90
N GLY A 87 6.09 -1.69 -20.49
CA GLY A 87 5.34 -2.89 -20.89
C GLY A 87 4.80 -3.71 -19.72
N MET A 88 4.75 -3.15 -18.51
CA MET A 88 4.20 -3.80 -17.31
C MET A 88 2.74 -3.38 -17.06
N ALA A 89 2.03 -4.20 -16.29
CA ALA A 89 0.69 -3.91 -15.78
C ALA A 89 0.71 -3.79 -14.25
N ILE A 90 -0.39 -3.29 -13.69
CA ILE A 90 -0.55 -3.15 -12.23
C ILE A 90 -1.85 -3.80 -11.74
N ALA A 91 -1.83 -4.27 -10.49
CA ALA A 91 -3.03 -4.67 -9.77
C ALA A 91 -3.01 -4.14 -8.32
N SER A 92 -4.20 -4.01 -7.74
CA SER A 92 -4.40 -3.66 -6.33
C SER A 92 -5.29 -4.73 -5.70
N ALA A 93 -4.68 -5.58 -4.88
CA ALA A 93 -5.32 -6.70 -4.17
C ALA A 93 -4.39 -7.16 -3.04
N GLY A 94 -4.94 -7.68 -1.95
CA GLY A 94 -4.18 -8.02 -0.74
C GLY A 94 -3.04 -9.02 -0.94
N THR A 95 -3.18 -9.93 -1.91
CA THR A 95 -2.14 -10.91 -2.28
C THR A 95 -2.09 -11.09 -3.79
N HIS A 96 -0.92 -11.47 -4.31
CA HIS A 96 -0.83 -12.00 -5.67
C HIS A 96 -1.26 -13.49 -5.67
N PRO A 97 -2.11 -13.96 -6.59
CA PRO A 97 -2.72 -15.29 -6.47
C PRO A 97 -1.75 -16.47 -6.47
N PHE A 98 -0.62 -16.36 -7.18
CA PHE A 98 0.32 -17.47 -7.35
C PHE A 98 1.80 -17.09 -7.26
N ALA A 99 2.11 -15.82 -6.96
CA ALA A 99 3.51 -15.40 -6.88
C ALA A 99 4.22 -16.16 -5.77
N ASP A 100 5.47 -16.50 -6.03
CA ASP A 100 6.33 -17.17 -5.07
C ASP A 100 7.18 -16.13 -4.35
N TRP A 101 6.96 -16.00 -3.04
CA TRP A 101 7.72 -15.08 -2.18
C TRP A 101 9.23 -15.34 -2.26
N SER A 102 9.63 -16.60 -2.43
CA SER A 102 11.05 -17.00 -2.46
C SER A 102 11.78 -16.55 -3.71
N LYS A 103 11.04 -16.15 -4.75
CA LYS A 103 11.56 -15.59 -6.01
C LYS A 103 11.54 -14.07 -6.03
N GLN A 104 11.01 -13.43 -4.98
CA GLN A 104 10.96 -11.97 -4.93
C GLN A 104 12.30 -11.39 -4.50
N THR A 105 12.61 -10.23 -5.06
CA THR A 105 13.85 -9.52 -4.73
C THR A 105 13.56 -8.43 -3.71
N PHE A 106 14.26 -8.46 -2.58
CA PHE A 106 14.14 -7.45 -1.55
C PHE A 106 14.82 -6.11 -1.92
N SER A 107 14.26 -5.05 -1.37
CA SER A 107 14.79 -3.72 -1.09
C SER A 107 16.25 -3.77 -0.62
N ALA A 108 17.23 -3.16 -1.31
CA ALA A 108 18.55 -2.98 -0.70
C ALA A 108 18.51 -1.84 0.34
N GLY A 109 19.26 -1.98 1.42
CA GLY A 109 19.45 -0.93 2.42
C GLY A 109 19.56 -1.47 3.84
N GLU A 110 20.26 -0.73 4.69
CA GLU A 110 20.53 -1.14 6.07
C GLU A 110 19.25 -1.30 6.90
N ARG A 111 18.22 -0.48 6.62
CA ARG A 111 16.89 -0.57 7.24
C ARG A 111 16.22 -1.91 6.92
N TYR A 112 16.18 -2.31 5.65
CA TYR A 112 15.54 -3.55 5.23
C TYR A 112 16.32 -4.78 5.69
N ALA A 113 17.66 -4.74 5.67
CA ALA A 113 18.49 -5.82 6.21
C ALA A 113 18.23 -6.09 7.70
N ARG A 114 18.12 -5.02 8.52
CA ARG A 114 17.73 -5.15 9.93
C ARG A 114 16.34 -5.75 10.09
N PHE A 115 15.37 -5.24 9.34
CA PHE A 115 13.99 -5.74 9.40
C PHE A 115 13.90 -7.23 9.05
N LEU A 116 14.59 -7.69 8.00
CA LEU A 116 14.62 -9.10 7.62
C LEU A 116 15.27 -9.98 8.70
N ASN A 117 16.33 -9.49 9.33
CA ASN A 117 16.98 -10.19 10.44
C ASN A 117 16.04 -10.33 11.65
N ASP A 118 15.27 -9.28 11.96
CA ASP A 118 14.37 -9.27 13.12
C ASP A 118 13.10 -10.10 12.87
N MET A 119 12.57 -10.09 11.65
CA MET A 119 11.36 -10.82 11.27
C MET A 119 11.60 -12.29 10.91
N ALA A 120 12.80 -12.63 10.46
CA ALA A 120 13.18 -13.99 10.04
C ALA A 120 12.10 -14.60 9.11
N GLY A 121 11.64 -15.82 9.38
CA GLY A 121 10.64 -16.51 8.54
C GLY A 121 9.26 -15.85 8.46
N VAL A 122 8.97 -14.81 9.28
CA VAL A 122 7.76 -13.99 9.10
C VAL A 122 7.90 -13.09 7.88
N ALA A 123 9.12 -12.64 7.57
CA ALA A 123 9.37 -11.79 6.40
C ALA A 123 8.99 -12.47 5.09
N ASP A 124 9.11 -13.80 5.03
CA ASP A 124 8.74 -14.63 3.88
C ASP A 124 7.25 -14.52 3.54
N GLN A 125 6.41 -14.11 4.49
CA GLN A 125 4.96 -13.95 4.32
C GLN A 125 4.56 -12.52 3.94
N LEU A 126 5.51 -11.59 3.82
CA LEU A 126 5.23 -10.17 3.60
C LEU A 126 5.07 -9.79 2.12
N LEU A 127 4.84 -10.76 1.23
CA LEU A 127 4.37 -10.48 -0.14
C LEU A 127 2.86 -10.16 -0.15
N ILE A 128 2.50 -9.12 0.60
CA ILE A 128 1.13 -8.63 0.80
C ILE A 128 1.06 -7.16 0.41
N PHE A 129 -0.14 -6.71 0.03
CA PHE A 129 -0.34 -5.34 -0.47
C PHE A 129 -1.51 -4.68 0.27
N GLY A 130 -1.25 -3.51 0.82
CA GLY A 130 -2.15 -2.77 1.68
C GLY A 130 -2.87 -1.60 1.01
N LEU A 131 -3.99 -1.23 1.63
CA LEU A 131 -4.62 0.09 1.54
C LEU A 131 -4.56 0.68 2.95
N HIS A 132 -3.84 1.79 3.11
CA HIS A 132 -3.75 2.50 4.38
C HIS A 132 -4.56 3.79 4.31
N ILE A 133 -5.36 4.04 5.36
CA ILE A 133 -6.14 5.27 5.49
C ILE A 133 -5.70 5.96 6.78
N HIS A 134 -5.17 7.17 6.63
CA HIS A 134 -4.71 8.01 7.71
C HIS A 134 -5.77 9.07 8.01
N VAL A 135 -6.10 9.25 9.28
CA VAL A 135 -7.00 10.30 9.74
C VAL A 135 -6.22 11.24 10.66
N GLY A 136 -6.09 12.50 10.26
CA GLY A 136 -5.43 13.54 11.04
C GLY A 136 -6.41 14.22 11.98
N PHE A 137 -6.02 14.40 13.23
CA PHE A 137 -6.79 15.06 14.29
C PHE A 137 -6.29 16.48 14.60
N GLY A 138 -5.53 17.09 13.69
CA GLY A 138 -4.85 18.36 13.94
C GLY A 138 -3.67 18.21 14.92
N LYS A 139 -3.20 19.35 15.43
CA LYS A 139 -2.02 19.43 16.32
C LYS A 139 -2.36 19.83 17.75
N ASP A 140 -3.62 20.15 18.02
CA ASP A 140 -4.05 20.54 19.35
C ASP A 140 -3.91 19.36 20.31
N PRO A 141 -3.17 19.50 21.42
CA PRO A 141 -3.06 18.46 22.44
C PRO A 141 -4.40 17.97 22.97
N GLU A 142 -5.43 18.83 23.02
CA GLU A 142 -6.76 18.48 23.52
C GLU A 142 -7.44 17.40 22.64
N ASN A 143 -7.09 17.34 21.35
CA ASN A 143 -7.66 16.37 20.42
C ASN A 143 -7.13 14.93 20.64
N ARG A 144 -6.10 14.77 21.47
CA ARG A 144 -5.45 13.47 21.72
C ARG A 144 -6.38 12.49 22.43
N ASP A 145 -7.21 12.97 23.35
CA ASP A 145 -8.12 12.10 24.09
C ASP A 145 -9.18 11.52 23.13
N LEU A 146 -9.73 12.35 22.24
CA LEU A 146 -10.64 11.89 21.19
C LEU A 146 -9.98 10.89 20.23
N LEU A 147 -8.73 11.13 19.83
CA LEU A 147 -7.97 10.17 19.00
C LEU A 147 -7.86 8.80 19.68
N ILE A 148 -7.54 8.76 20.98
CA ILE A 148 -7.41 7.51 21.74
C ILE A 148 -8.77 6.82 21.87
N GLU A 149 -9.83 7.58 22.12
CA GLU A 149 -11.19 7.06 22.22
C GLU A 149 -11.64 6.43 20.89
N ILE A 150 -11.53 7.17 19.79
CA ILE A 150 -11.89 6.67 18.46
C ILE A 150 -11.02 5.47 18.08
N GLY A 151 -9.71 5.51 18.33
CA GLY A 151 -8.82 4.37 18.07
C GLY A 151 -9.24 3.12 18.86
N SER A 152 -9.72 3.31 20.10
CA SER A 152 -10.24 2.23 20.93
C SER A 152 -11.53 1.63 20.37
N GLN A 153 -12.42 2.48 19.87
CA GLN A 153 -13.69 2.08 19.24
C GLN A 153 -13.50 1.44 17.85
N LEU A 154 -12.48 1.86 17.08
CA LEU A 154 -12.20 1.35 15.74
C LEU A 154 -12.02 -0.17 15.72
N ARG A 155 -11.48 -0.75 16.81
CA ARG A 155 -11.33 -2.21 16.97
C ARG A 155 -12.63 -2.98 16.79
N TYR A 156 -13.76 -2.40 17.17
CA TYR A 156 -15.08 -3.00 16.96
C TYR A 156 -15.46 -3.04 15.47
N PHE A 157 -15.04 -2.03 14.71
CA PHE A 157 -15.35 -1.90 13.29
C PHE A 157 -14.38 -2.65 12.37
N LEU A 158 -13.17 -2.99 12.83
CA LEU A 158 -12.16 -3.68 12.01
C LEU A 158 -12.68 -4.92 11.28
N PRO A 159 -13.44 -5.85 11.90
CA PRO A 159 -13.95 -7.02 11.17
C PRO A 159 -14.93 -6.66 10.05
N HIS A 160 -15.69 -5.58 10.20
CA HIS A 160 -16.64 -5.10 9.20
C HIS A 160 -15.90 -4.48 8.02
N ILE A 161 -14.87 -3.67 8.30
CA ILE A 161 -14.00 -3.07 7.29
C ILE A 161 -13.28 -4.18 6.51
N LEU A 162 -12.71 -5.16 7.22
CA LEU A 162 -12.07 -6.32 6.61
C LEU A 162 -13.02 -7.08 5.68
N ALA A 163 -14.26 -7.32 6.11
CA ALA A 163 -15.24 -8.06 5.32
C ALA A 163 -15.63 -7.36 4.00
N VAL A 164 -15.61 -6.01 3.95
CA VAL A 164 -15.90 -5.26 2.72
C VAL A 164 -14.66 -5.02 1.87
N SER A 165 -13.46 -5.09 2.44
CA SER A 165 -12.19 -4.87 1.73
C SER A 165 -11.58 -6.16 1.14
N THR A 166 -12.25 -7.31 1.28
CA THR A 166 -11.62 -8.60 0.96
C THR A 166 -11.17 -8.72 -0.50
N SER A 167 -9.91 -9.08 -0.73
CA SER A 167 -9.29 -9.20 -2.05
C SER A 167 -8.17 -10.26 -2.14
N SER A 168 -7.96 -11.09 -1.12
CA SER A 168 -6.82 -12.03 -1.01
C SER A 168 -7.18 -13.53 -0.79
N PRO A 169 -8.09 -14.13 -1.58
CA PRO A 169 -8.49 -15.53 -1.36
C PRO A 169 -7.43 -16.58 -1.74
N PHE A 170 -6.34 -16.18 -2.40
CA PHE A 170 -5.30 -17.07 -2.93
C PHE A 170 -3.92 -16.74 -2.36
N TRP A 171 -3.09 -17.78 -2.18
CA TRP A 171 -1.68 -17.66 -1.79
C TRP A 171 -0.87 -18.80 -2.43
N GLN A 172 0.19 -18.46 -3.17
CA GLN A 172 1.07 -19.42 -3.86
C GLN A 172 0.30 -20.46 -4.71
N GLY A 173 -0.75 -20.02 -5.41
CA GLY A 173 -1.55 -20.84 -6.32
C GLY A 173 -2.63 -21.66 -5.62
N ARG A 174 -2.74 -21.56 -4.30
CA ARG A 174 -3.71 -22.28 -3.48
C ARG A 174 -4.87 -21.37 -3.08
N ASN A 175 -6.10 -21.86 -3.24
CA ASN A 175 -7.25 -21.27 -2.56
C ASN A 175 -7.11 -21.50 -1.05
N THR A 176 -7.00 -20.42 -0.28
CA THR A 176 -6.73 -20.50 1.15
C THR A 176 -7.97 -20.91 1.96
N GLY A 177 -9.17 -20.74 1.38
CA GLY A 177 -10.45 -20.83 2.08
C GLY A 177 -10.79 -19.58 2.88
N LEU A 178 -9.90 -18.58 2.93
CA LEU A 178 -10.09 -17.32 3.64
C LEU A 178 -10.63 -16.24 2.70
N LYS A 179 -11.26 -15.22 3.28
CA LYS A 179 -11.65 -13.98 2.61
C LYS A 179 -11.14 -12.82 3.47
N SER A 180 -10.16 -12.10 2.95
CA SER A 180 -9.46 -10.98 3.61
C SER A 180 -9.02 -9.96 2.59
#